data_AF-A0A7C4YAU6-F1
#
_entry.id   AF-A0A7C4YAU6-F1
#
_cell.length_a   1.000
_cell.length_b   1.000
_cell.length_c   1.000
_cell.angle_alpha   90.00
_cell.angle_beta   90.00
_cell.angle_gamma   90.00
#
_symmetry.space_group_name_H-M   'P 1'
#
loop_
_entity.id
_entity.type
_entity.pdbx_description
1 polymer ?
#
loop_
_entity_poly.entity_id
_entity_poly.type
_entity_poly.pdbx_seq_one_letter_code
_entity_poly.pdbx_strand_id
1 'polypeptide(L)'
;MELQNTLEFARQLDEKDELQHFRNKFYIPIVNGKECIYFTGNSLGLQPKTTQDYVVNELEDWANFGVEGHFHARKPWMPYHEIFPKQLSKIVGCKENEVVVMNSLTANLHLLMVSFYRPTKERYKIICEAKAFPSDQYAFESQVKYHGFNPDDAIIEVSPGEGEHTLRTEDILSVIQEHGET
;
A
#
# COMPACT_ATOMS: atom_id res chain seq x y z
N MET A 1 -3.77 18.00 25.76
CA MET A 1 -5.24 17.97 25.75
C MET A 1 -5.67 16.86 26.70
N GLU A 2 -6.52 17.15 27.67
CA GLU A 2 -7.07 16.14 28.57
C GLU A 2 -8.28 15.48 27.88
N LEU A 3 -8.28 14.14 27.76
CA LEU A 3 -9.34 13.39 27.08
C LEU A 3 -10.45 13.03 28.08
N GLN A 4 -11.72 13.23 27.70
CA GLN A 4 -12.88 12.88 28.53
C GLN A 4 -13.74 11.82 27.84
N ASN A 5 -14.13 10.78 28.59
CA ASN A 5 -15.02 9.72 28.09
C ASN A 5 -16.50 10.14 28.19
N THR A 6 -16.89 11.19 27.47
CA THR A 6 -18.26 11.70 27.43
C THR A 6 -18.69 11.99 25.99
N LEU A 7 -19.99 11.85 25.72
CA LEU A 7 -20.57 12.17 24.41
C LEU A 7 -20.35 13.64 24.03
N GLU A 8 -20.43 14.54 25.01
CA GLU A 8 -20.23 15.98 24.81
C GLU A 8 -18.81 16.29 24.33
N PHE A 9 -17.81 15.63 24.92
CA PHE A 9 -16.43 15.79 24.51
C PHE A 9 -16.19 15.30 23.07
N ALA A 10 -16.77 14.15 22.70
CA ALA A 10 -16.69 13.64 21.33
C ALA A 10 -17.32 14.60 20.31
N ARG A 11 -18.53 15.12 20.58
CA ARG A 11 -19.19 16.12 19.72
C ARG A 11 -18.39 17.40 19.57
N GLN A 12 -17.78 17.86 20.65
CA GLN A 12 -16.93 19.06 20.61
C GLN A 12 -15.68 18.86 19.74
N LEU A 13 -15.13 17.63 19.71
CA LEU A 13 -14.04 17.28 18.80
C LEU A 13 -14.51 17.22 17.34
N ASP A 14 -15.69 16.65 17.06
CA ASP A 14 -16.28 16.63 15.72
C ASP A 14 -16.52 18.06 15.19
N GLU A 15 -17.05 18.96 16.01
CA GLU A 15 -17.32 20.35 15.63
C GLU A 15 -16.05 21.15 15.28
N LYS A 16 -14.94 20.85 15.97
CA LYS A 16 -13.63 21.51 15.79
C LYS A 16 -12.78 20.87 14.71
N ASP A 17 -13.19 19.73 14.15
CA ASP A 17 -12.46 19.08 13.07
C ASP A 17 -12.57 19.88 11.77
N GLU A 18 -11.46 20.51 11.36
CA GLU A 18 -11.34 21.23 10.09
C GLU A 18 -11.58 20.31 8.87
N LEU A 19 -11.39 19.00 9.04
CA LEU A 19 -11.54 17.97 8.01
C LEU A 19 -12.92 17.32 7.99
N GLN A 20 -13.84 17.66 8.89
CA GLN A 20 -15.16 16.99 9.03
C GLN A 20 -15.92 16.92 7.69
N HIS A 21 -15.76 17.94 6.85
CA HIS A 21 -16.41 18.05 5.55
C HIS A 21 -15.96 16.97 4.55
N PHE A 22 -14.79 16.34 4.73
CA PHE A 22 -14.33 15.23 3.91
C PHE A 22 -15.19 13.99 4.08
N ARG A 23 -15.83 13.78 5.24
CA ARG A 23 -16.77 12.68 5.45
C ARG A 23 -17.86 12.63 4.37
N ASN A 24 -18.33 13.80 3.94
CA ASN A 24 -19.36 13.94 2.92
C ASN A 24 -18.90 13.56 1.50
N LYS A 25 -17.60 13.33 1.29
CA LYS A 25 -17.03 12.91 0.00
C LYS A 25 -17.06 11.40 -0.22
N PHE A 26 -17.51 10.62 0.77
CA PHE A 26 -17.54 9.16 0.72
C PHE A 26 -18.96 8.60 0.82
N TYR A 27 -19.17 7.42 0.25
CA TYR A 27 -20.35 6.62 0.54
C TYR A 27 -20.15 5.82 1.83
N ILE A 28 -20.95 6.12 2.85
CA ILE A 28 -20.95 5.37 4.12
C ILE A 28 -22.08 4.34 4.07
N PRO A 29 -21.81 3.04 4.29
CA PRO A 29 -22.84 2.00 4.22
C PRO A 29 -23.97 2.25 5.22
N ILE A 30 -25.21 2.00 4.78
CA ILE A 30 -26.39 1.99 5.67
C ILE A 30 -26.72 0.54 6.01
N VAL A 31 -26.69 0.19 7.29
CA VAL A 31 -27.03 -1.13 7.82
C VAL A 31 -28.19 -0.98 8.79
N ASN A 32 -29.28 -1.71 8.56
CA ASN A 32 -30.50 -1.63 9.38
C ASN A 32 -31.04 -0.19 9.55
N GLY A 33 -30.97 0.61 8.47
CA GLY A 33 -31.46 1.99 8.44
C GLY A 33 -30.57 3.02 9.15
N LYS A 34 -29.35 2.65 9.56
CA LYS A 34 -28.37 3.57 10.18
C LYS A 34 -27.05 3.53 9.44
N GLU A 35 -26.33 4.66 9.44
CA GLU A 35 -24.94 4.69 8.98
C GLU A 35 -24.08 3.74 9.81
N CYS A 36 -23.24 2.97 9.12
CA CYS A 36 -22.31 2.04 9.71
C CYS A 36 -21.15 2.78 10.40
N ILE A 37 -20.73 2.30 11.57
CA ILE A 37 -19.46 2.68 12.19
C ILE A 37 -18.36 1.86 11.50
N TYR A 38 -17.77 2.43 10.45
CA TYR A 38 -16.87 1.71 9.56
C TYR A 38 -15.40 1.84 9.99
N PHE A 39 -14.93 0.90 10.82
CA PHE A 39 -13.54 0.86 11.32
C PHE A 39 -12.64 -0.16 10.61
N THR A 40 -12.92 -0.44 9.33
CA THR A 40 -12.15 -1.38 8.49
C THR A 40 -11.59 -0.73 7.22
N GLY A 41 -11.43 0.60 7.23
CA GLY A 41 -10.89 1.37 6.11
C GLY A 41 -9.44 1.05 5.75
N ASN A 42 -8.69 0.47 6.69
CA ASN A 42 -7.33 -0.02 6.49
C ASN A 42 -7.27 -1.29 5.60
N SER A 43 -8.37 -2.05 5.49
CA SER A 43 -8.46 -3.20 4.60
C SER A 43 -9.08 -2.81 3.26
N LEU A 44 -10.24 -2.14 3.30
CA LEU A 44 -10.89 -1.61 2.12
C LEU A 44 -11.48 -0.23 2.44
N GLY A 45 -10.91 0.81 1.82
CA GLY A 45 -11.38 2.18 1.97
C GLY A 45 -12.80 2.36 1.42
N LEU A 46 -13.56 3.27 2.03
CA LEU A 46 -14.87 3.66 1.50
C LEU A 46 -14.72 4.28 0.11
N GLN A 47 -15.68 4.04 -0.77
CA GLN A 47 -15.68 4.60 -2.12
C GLN A 47 -15.86 6.13 -2.06
N PRO A 48 -14.93 6.92 -2.61
CA PRO A 48 -15.16 8.34 -2.87
C PRO A 48 -16.30 8.52 -3.87
N LYS A 49 -17.20 9.48 -3.64
CA LYS A 49 -18.39 9.71 -4.48
C LYS A 49 -18.06 9.98 -5.94
N THR A 50 -16.94 10.66 -6.20
CA THR A 50 -16.47 10.98 -7.56
C THR A 50 -15.93 9.77 -8.34
N THR A 51 -15.69 8.62 -7.69
CA THR A 51 -15.12 7.42 -8.33
C THR A 51 -15.99 6.93 -9.48
N GLN A 52 -17.31 6.93 -9.29
CA GLN A 52 -18.26 6.49 -10.31
C GLN A 52 -18.14 7.36 -11.57
N ASP A 53 -18.10 8.67 -11.41
CA ASP A 53 -17.97 9.62 -12.52
C ASP A 53 -16.68 9.38 -13.30
N TYR A 54 -15.55 9.18 -12.62
CA TYR A 54 -14.28 8.89 -13.30
C TYR A 54 -14.32 7.60 -14.11
N VAL A 55 -14.92 6.53 -13.59
CA VAL A 55 -15.03 5.26 -14.32
C VAL A 55 -15.96 5.40 -15.52
N VAL A 56 -17.13 6.03 -15.35
CA VAL A 56 -18.08 6.27 -16.43
C VAL A 56 -17.45 7.11 -17.53
N ASN A 57 -16.65 8.13 -17.18
CA ASN A 57 -15.94 8.95 -18.15
C ASN A 57 -15.02 8.12 -19.04
N GLU A 58 -14.24 7.19 -18.48
CA GLU A 58 -13.36 6.34 -19.29
C GLU A 58 -14.15 5.38 -20.20
N LEU A 59 -15.29 4.85 -19.72
CA LEU A 59 -16.17 3.98 -20.50
C LEU A 59 -16.81 4.73 -21.68
N GLU A 60 -17.27 5.95 -21.45
CA GLU A 60 -17.81 6.83 -22.49
C GLU A 60 -16.74 7.22 -23.51
N ASP A 61 -15.53 7.56 -23.06
CA ASP A 61 -14.42 7.89 -23.97
C ASP A 61 -14.05 6.69 -24.84
N TRP A 62 -14.04 5.49 -24.26
CA TRP A 62 -13.84 4.27 -25.02
C TRP A 62 -14.95 4.06 -26.06
N ALA A 63 -16.22 4.24 -25.69
CA ALA A 63 -17.34 4.10 -26.61
C ALA A 63 -17.29 5.11 -27.78
N ASN A 64 -16.81 6.32 -27.53
CA ASN A 64 -16.78 7.40 -28.52
C ASN A 64 -15.53 7.37 -29.42
N PHE A 65 -14.36 7.05 -28.87
CA PHE A 65 -13.08 7.14 -29.58
C PHE A 65 -12.49 5.77 -29.98
N GLY A 66 -12.89 4.68 -29.33
CA GLY A 66 -12.25 3.38 -29.55
C GLY A 66 -10.74 3.46 -29.30
N VAL A 67 -9.93 3.00 -30.27
CA VAL A 67 -8.47 3.06 -30.20
C VAL A 67 -7.92 4.49 -30.12
N GLU A 68 -8.63 5.46 -30.70
CA GLU A 68 -8.22 6.87 -30.66
C GLU A 68 -8.25 7.45 -29.23
N GLY A 69 -8.90 6.76 -28.28
CA GLY A 69 -8.88 7.10 -26.86
C GLY A 69 -7.47 7.14 -26.26
N HIS A 70 -6.51 6.44 -26.86
CA HIS A 70 -5.10 6.53 -26.47
C HIS A 70 -4.55 7.97 -26.51
N PHE A 71 -5.09 8.82 -27.38
CA PHE A 71 -4.61 10.19 -27.62
C PHE A 71 -5.70 11.25 -27.41
N HIS A 72 -6.98 10.90 -27.54
CA HIS A 72 -8.09 11.84 -27.61
C HIS A 72 -9.14 11.71 -26.49
N ALA A 73 -9.03 10.73 -25.60
CA ALA A 73 -9.87 10.66 -24.40
C ALA A 73 -9.66 11.90 -23.50
N ARG A 74 -10.61 12.19 -22.59
CA ARG A 74 -10.50 13.27 -21.58
C ARG A 74 -9.20 13.14 -20.78
N LYS A 75 -8.78 11.90 -20.53
CA LYS A 75 -7.44 11.54 -20.03
C LYS A 75 -6.81 10.54 -21.00
N PRO A 76 -5.94 10.97 -21.92
CA PRO A 76 -5.32 10.09 -22.89
C PRO A 76 -4.64 8.88 -22.24
N TRP A 77 -4.90 7.68 -22.77
CA TRP A 77 -4.46 6.45 -22.10
C TRP A 77 -2.95 6.18 -22.21
N MET A 78 -2.29 6.67 -23.26
CA MET A 78 -0.85 6.44 -23.46
C MET A 78 0.00 7.08 -22.34
N PRO A 79 -0.15 8.38 -22.01
CA PRO A 79 0.58 9.02 -20.91
C PRO A 79 -0.14 8.89 -19.55
N TYR A 80 -1.14 8.02 -19.41
CA TYR A 80 -2.03 8.04 -18.23
C TYR A 80 -1.29 7.89 -16.89
N HIS A 81 -0.23 7.09 -16.88
CA HIS A 81 0.64 6.87 -15.72
C HIS A 81 1.37 8.15 -15.25
N GLU A 82 1.58 9.13 -16.13
CA GLU A 82 2.27 10.40 -15.83
C GLU A 82 1.38 11.41 -15.07
N ILE A 83 0.08 11.14 -14.94
CA ILE A 83 -0.88 12.05 -14.28
C ILE A 83 -0.75 12.04 -12.75
N PHE A 84 -0.20 10.96 -12.18
CA PHE A 84 -0.19 10.67 -10.73
C PHE A 84 1.07 11.07 -9.95
N PRO A 85 2.29 11.05 -10.52
CA PRO A 85 3.51 11.24 -9.75
C PRO A 85 3.57 12.55 -8.97
N LYS A 86 3.02 13.64 -9.51
CA LYS A 86 2.98 14.96 -8.84
C LYS A 86 2.18 14.95 -7.53
N GLN A 87 1.08 14.21 -7.47
CA GLN A 87 0.22 14.11 -6.28
C GLN A 87 0.81 13.09 -5.30
N LEU A 88 1.24 11.93 -5.81
CA LEU A 88 1.73 10.83 -4.99
C LEU A 88 3.09 11.13 -4.35
N SER A 89 3.99 11.82 -5.05
CA SER A 89 5.30 12.23 -4.51
C SER A 89 5.20 12.99 -3.19
N LYS A 90 4.15 13.81 -3.02
CA LYS A 90 3.87 14.53 -1.77
C LYS A 90 3.37 13.62 -0.64
N ILE A 91 2.69 12.53 -0.97
CA ILE A 91 2.16 11.56 -0.01
C ILE A 91 3.29 10.63 0.47
N VAL A 92 4.13 10.13 -0.44
CA VAL A 92 5.20 9.17 -0.12
C VAL A 92 6.55 9.83 0.19
N GLY A 93 6.72 11.13 -0.07
CA GLY A 93 7.93 11.88 0.25
C GLY A 93 9.11 11.64 -0.70
N CYS A 94 8.86 11.48 -2.00
CA CYS A 94 9.89 11.25 -3.03
C CYS A 94 9.86 12.32 -4.14
N LYS A 95 10.74 12.23 -5.15
CA LYS A 95 10.63 13.03 -6.38
C LYS A 95 9.58 12.46 -7.32
N GLU A 96 9.08 13.28 -8.25
CA GLU A 96 8.10 12.84 -9.25
C GLU A 96 8.63 11.69 -10.14
N ASN A 97 9.93 11.66 -10.43
CA ASN A 97 10.54 10.58 -11.22
C ASN A 97 10.92 9.33 -10.41
N GLU A 98 10.58 9.28 -9.11
CA GLU A 98 10.86 8.15 -8.20
C GLU A 98 9.58 7.35 -7.87
N VAL A 99 8.42 7.71 -8.44
CA VAL A 99 7.13 7.03 -8.21
C VAL A 99 6.35 6.82 -9.50
N VAL A 100 5.71 5.66 -9.62
CA VAL A 100 4.83 5.30 -10.74
C VAL A 100 3.63 4.50 -10.23
N VAL A 101 2.45 4.70 -10.85
CA VAL A 101 1.25 3.89 -10.58
C VAL A 101 1.13 2.82 -11.65
N MET A 102 1.30 1.56 -11.24
CA MET A 102 1.23 0.41 -12.16
C MET A 102 0.84 -0.87 -11.42
N ASN A 103 0.30 -1.84 -12.16
CA ASN A 103 -0.01 -3.21 -11.71
C ASN A 103 -0.71 -3.30 -10.33
N SER A 104 -0.41 -4.37 -9.58
CA SER A 104 -0.79 -4.61 -8.19
C SER A 104 0.45 -4.57 -7.27
N LEU A 105 0.22 -4.53 -5.95
CA LEU A 105 1.29 -4.48 -4.95
C LEU A 105 2.31 -5.61 -5.11
N THR A 106 1.88 -6.87 -5.08
CA THR A 106 2.78 -8.03 -5.17
C THR A 106 3.47 -8.14 -6.52
N ALA A 107 2.79 -7.76 -7.62
CA ALA A 107 3.41 -7.73 -8.94
C ALA A 107 4.55 -6.69 -9.00
N ASN A 108 4.36 -5.51 -8.41
CA ASN A 108 5.41 -4.50 -8.32
C ASN A 108 6.56 -4.95 -7.41
N LEU A 109 6.27 -5.64 -6.31
CA LEU A 109 7.32 -6.23 -5.46
C LEU A 109 8.19 -7.21 -6.26
N HIS A 110 7.59 -8.08 -7.09
CA HIS A 110 8.35 -8.96 -7.97
C HIS A 110 9.26 -8.21 -8.95
N LEU A 111 8.76 -7.14 -9.57
CA LEU A 111 9.55 -6.33 -10.52
C LEU A 111 10.74 -5.64 -9.84
N LEU A 112 10.54 -5.17 -8.60
CA LEU A 112 11.62 -4.66 -7.76
C LEU A 112 12.62 -5.76 -7.41
N MET A 113 12.15 -6.92 -6.93
CA MET A 113 13.00 -8.04 -6.53
C MET A 113 13.87 -8.54 -7.69
N VAL A 114 13.31 -8.75 -8.89
CA VAL A 114 14.09 -9.17 -10.06
C VAL A 114 15.22 -8.18 -10.39
N SER A 115 15.04 -6.90 -10.06
CA SER A 115 16.04 -5.86 -10.33
C SER A 115 17.07 -5.72 -9.21
N PHE A 116 16.65 -5.80 -7.95
CA PHE A 116 17.45 -5.49 -6.76
C PHE A 116 17.99 -6.72 -6.01
N TYR A 117 17.28 -7.84 -6.01
CA TYR A 117 17.73 -9.09 -5.42
C TYR A 117 18.64 -9.83 -6.41
N ARG A 118 19.95 -9.63 -6.27
CA ARG A 118 20.99 -10.22 -7.12
C ARG A 118 21.91 -11.12 -6.29
N PRO A 119 21.42 -12.29 -5.85
CA PRO A 119 22.13 -13.09 -4.87
C PRO A 119 23.44 -13.64 -5.43
N THR A 120 24.47 -13.69 -4.58
CA THR A 120 25.72 -14.45 -4.81
C THR A 120 25.78 -15.65 -3.86
N LYS A 121 26.83 -16.47 -3.95
CA LYS A 121 27.01 -17.59 -3.00
C LYS A 121 27.18 -17.10 -1.56
N GLU A 122 27.79 -15.94 -1.40
CA GLU A 122 28.08 -15.33 -0.11
C GLU A 122 26.91 -14.48 0.37
N ARG A 123 26.26 -13.71 -0.53
CA ARG A 123 25.21 -12.75 -0.19
C ARG A 123 23.90 -13.10 -0.89
N TYR A 124 23.01 -13.81 -0.21
CA TYR A 124 21.74 -14.28 -0.80
C TYR A 124 20.54 -14.17 0.13
N LYS A 125 20.72 -13.73 1.38
CA LYS A 125 19.63 -13.68 2.33
C LYS A 125 18.69 -12.50 2.11
N ILE A 126 17.42 -12.70 2.48
CA ILE A 126 16.37 -11.68 2.55
C ILE A 126 15.94 -11.62 4.02
N ILE A 127 15.99 -10.44 4.62
CA ILE A 127 15.54 -10.21 5.99
C ILE A 127 14.14 -9.60 5.95
N CYS A 128 13.19 -10.17 6.69
CA CYS A 128 11.83 -9.65 6.84
C CYS A 128 11.29 -9.88 8.26
N GLU A 129 10.14 -9.30 8.60
CA GLU A 129 9.43 -9.62 9.83
C GLU A 129 8.82 -11.03 9.78
N ALA A 130 8.82 -11.72 10.93
CA ALA A 130 8.11 -12.98 11.07
C ALA A 130 6.61 -12.76 10.91
N LYS A 131 5.96 -13.66 10.17
CA LYS A 131 4.54 -13.53 9.80
C LYS A 131 4.25 -12.26 9.00
N ALA A 132 5.18 -11.89 8.12
CA ALA A 132 4.92 -10.95 7.05
C ALA A 132 3.66 -11.33 6.27
N PHE A 133 3.03 -10.37 5.61
CA PHE A 133 1.79 -10.62 4.89
C PHE A 133 1.99 -11.76 3.85
N PRO A 134 1.05 -12.72 3.71
CA PRO A 134 1.33 -13.96 3.00
C PRO A 134 1.83 -13.78 1.56
N SER A 135 1.34 -12.76 0.84
CA SER A 135 1.81 -12.51 -0.53
C SER A 135 3.28 -12.11 -0.62
N ASP A 136 3.80 -11.46 0.41
CA ASP A 136 5.18 -10.98 0.48
C ASP A 136 6.10 -12.16 0.79
N GLN A 137 5.70 -13.03 1.73
CA GLN A 137 6.39 -14.30 1.99
C GLN A 137 6.49 -15.17 0.73
N TYR A 138 5.39 -15.34 -0.02
CA TYR A 138 5.42 -16.08 -1.28
C TYR A 138 6.26 -15.40 -2.37
N ALA A 139 6.31 -14.06 -2.38
CA ALA A 139 7.17 -13.32 -3.29
C ALA A 139 8.65 -13.58 -2.98
N PHE A 140 9.04 -13.55 -1.70
CA PHE A 140 10.41 -13.87 -1.28
C PHE A 140 10.76 -15.33 -1.59
N GLU A 141 9.90 -16.28 -1.19
CA GLU A 141 10.11 -17.71 -1.40
C GLU A 141 10.30 -18.05 -2.89
N SER A 142 9.43 -17.52 -3.75
CA SER A 142 9.53 -17.77 -5.19
C SER A 142 10.78 -17.15 -5.82
N GLN A 143 11.22 -15.97 -5.37
CA GLN A 143 12.48 -15.35 -5.83
C GLN A 143 13.70 -16.16 -5.38
N VAL A 144 13.75 -16.56 -4.12
CA VAL A 144 14.82 -17.42 -3.58
C VAL A 144 14.93 -18.72 -4.36
N LYS A 145 13.80 -19.42 -4.57
CA LYS A 145 13.77 -20.66 -5.35
C LYS A 145 14.17 -20.44 -6.80
N TYR A 146 13.73 -19.35 -7.42
CA TYR A 146 14.11 -18.99 -8.79
C TYR A 146 15.62 -18.83 -8.94
N HIS A 147 16.30 -18.31 -7.92
CA HIS A 147 17.76 -18.18 -7.87
C HIS A 147 18.50 -19.44 -7.37
N GLY A 148 17.79 -20.53 -7.09
CA GLY A 148 18.38 -21.83 -6.73
C GLY A 148 18.79 -21.98 -5.27
N PHE A 149 18.32 -21.11 -4.38
CA PHE A 149 18.57 -21.18 -2.94
C PHE A 149 17.40 -21.87 -2.21
N ASN A 150 17.68 -22.32 -0.98
CA ASN A 150 16.67 -22.88 -0.09
C ASN A 150 16.01 -21.75 0.73
N PRO A 151 14.68 -21.57 0.68
CA PRO A 151 13.96 -20.57 1.49
C PRO A 151 14.24 -20.65 2.98
N ASP A 152 14.35 -21.85 3.54
CA ASP A 152 14.58 -22.05 4.98
C ASP A 152 15.93 -21.48 5.44
N ASP A 153 16.90 -21.35 4.53
CA ASP A 153 18.22 -20.79 4.81
C ASP A 153 18.33 -19.32 4.39
N ALA A 154 17.63 -18.94 3.32
CA ALA A 154 17.75 -17.62 2.68
C ALA A 154 16.80 -16.57 3.27
N ILE A 155 15.65 -16.96 3.83
CA ILE A 155 14.69 -16.01 4.39
C ILE A 155 14.89 -15.96 5.91
N ILE A 156 15.35 -14.82 6.39
CA ILE A 156 15.57 -14.58 7.81
C ILE A 156 14.39 -13.77 8.36
N GLU A 157 13.61 -14.40 9.21
CA GLU A 157 12.46 -13.80 9.87
C GLU A 157 12.81 -13.25 11.25
N VAL A 158 12.66 -11.93 11.44
CA VAL A 158 12.79 -11.29 12.75
C VAL A 158 11.49 -11.48 13.54
N SER A 159 11.57 -12.18 14.66
CA SER A 159 10.40 -12.44 15.54
C SER A 159 10.41 -11.53 16.77
N PRO A 160 9.23 -11.13 17.30
CA PRO A 160 9.14 -10.50 18.61
C PRO A 160 9.70 -11.42 19.71
N GLY A 161 10.16 -10.82 20.82
CA GLY A 161 10.54 -11.56 22.01
C GLY A 161 9.39 -12.37 22.63
N GLU A 162 9.72 -13.29 23.54
CA GLU A 162 8.70 -14.11 24.22
C GLU A 162 7.68 -13.24 24.95
N GLY A 163 6.39 -13.46 24.66
CA GLY A 163 5.29 -12.68 25.21
C GLY A 163 5.04 -11.33 24.53
N GLU A 164 5.82 -10.98 23.50
CA GLU A 164 5.67 -9.73 22.75
C GLU A 164 4.95 -9.93 21.42
N HIS A 165 4.39 -8.84 20.90
CA HIS A 165 3.66 -8.82 19.62
C HIS A 165 4.23 -7.82 18.61
N THR A 166 5.19 -7.00 19.02
CA THR A 166 5.83 -5.98 18.21
C THR A 166 7.34 -6.19 18.22
N LEU A 167 8.00 -5.91 17.11
CA LEU A 167 9.45 -5.94 17.03
C LEU A 167 10.06 -4.76 17.80
N ARG A 168 11.17 -5.02 18.48
CA ARG A 168 12.01 -3.96 19.03
C ARG A 168 13.06 -3.57 18.00
N THR A 169 13.43 -2.30 17.99
CA THR A 169 14.41 -1.77 17.03
C THR A 169 15.77 -2.45 17.19
N GLU A 170 16.19 -2.72 18.42
CA GLU A 170 17.44 -3.41 18.73
C GLU A 170 17.52 -4.82 18.15
N ASP A 171 16.40 -5.56 18.11
CA ASP A 171 16.34 -6.92 17.55
C ASP A 171 16.54 -6.89 16.04
N ILE A 172 15.87 -5.94 15.37
CA ILE A 172 16.03 -5.71 13.92
C ILE A 172 17.49 -5.36 13.58
N LEU A 173 18.09 -4.44 14.34
CA LEU A 173 19.48 -4.01 14.12
C LEU A 173 20.47 -5.16 14.37
N SER A 174 20.22 -5.99 15.38
CA SER A 174 21.05 -7.16 15.68
C SER A 174 21.05 -8.16 14.52
N VAL A 175 19.88 -8.49 13.97
CA VAL A 175 19.76 -9.41 12.82
C VAL A 175 20.43 -8.84 11.57
N ILE A 176 20.27 -7.54 11.32
CA ILE A 176 20.98 -6.85 10.20
C ILE A 176 22.49 -6.96 10.39
N GLN A 177 23.00 -6.76 11.60
CA GLN A 177 24.45 -6.84 11.87
C GLN A 177 24.97 -8.28 11.75
N GLU A 178 24.20 -9.28 12.19
CA GLU A 178 24.56 -10.69 12.13
C GLU A 178 24.66 -11.21 10.69
N HIS A 179 23.71 -10.80 9.83
CA HIS A 179 23.63 -11.28 8.44
C HIS A 179 24.12 -10.25 7.42
N GLY A 180 24.64 -9.10 7.85
CA GLY A 180 25.02 -7.99 6.98
C GLY A 180 26.11 -8.31 5.95
N GLU A 181 26.88 -9.39 6.14
CA GLU A 181 27.87 -9.89 5.19
C GLU A 181 27.42 -11.11 4.38
N THR A 182 26.19 -11.60 4.61
CA THR A 182 25.61 -12.79 3.98
C THR A 182 24.28 -12.55 3.25
#